data_AF-A0A3M8AX20-F1
#
_entry.id   AF-A0A3M8AX20-F1
#
_cell.length_a   1.000
_cell.length_b   1.000
_cell.length_c   1.000
_cell.angle_alpha   90.00
_cell.angle_beta   90.00
_cell.angle_gamma   90.00
#
_symmetry.space_group_name_H-M   'P 1'
#
loop_
_entity.id
_entity.type
_entity.pdbx_description
1 polymer ?
#
loop_
_entity_poly.entity_id
_entity_poly.type
_entity_poly.pdbx_seq_one_letter_code
_entity_poly.pdbx_strand_id
1 'polypeptide(L)'
;MRHMYGIELAIPDGKLPGFYAQVIHKIGDHVNVFDRDKLLFIVENEAEKDKLEAILQKSQMLGDGFSLLLLPPEAMVGHLDDIGFVSPNDHMFVYADQVALFTVDKASGTPADRWAAAEQWKEHVSGTIPQAEEEETIYLLDSSLTELVEGIAKAYQVQVQWLHKT
;
A
#
# COMPACT_ATOMS: atom_id res chain seq x y z
N MET A 1 8.29 5.18 -1.06
CA MET A 1 6.93 4.68 -0.71
C MET A 1 6.47 5.38 0.54
N ARG A 2 5.16 5.57 0.71
CA ARG A 2 4.61 6.29 1.86
C ARG A 2 3.45 5.49 2.46
N HIS A 3 3.43 5.38 3.78
CA HIS A 3 2.29 4.81 4.49
C HIS A 3 1.15 5.83 4.53
N MET A 4 -0.07 5.38 4.23
CA MET A 4 -1.27 6.19 4.09
C MET A 4 -2.43 5.48 4.80
N TYR A 5 -3.51 6.23 5.04
CA TYR A 5 -4.68 5.71 5.73
C TYR A 5 -5.92 5.91 4.87
N GLY A 6 -6.60 4.81 4.53
CA GLY A 6 -7.88 4.84 3.82
C GLY A 6 -9.02 4.67 4.82
N ILE A 7 -10.02 5.54 4.81
CA ILE A 7 -11.24 5.40 5.61
C ILE A 7 -12.45 5.41 4.68
N GLU A 8 -13.22 4.32 4.73
CA GLU A 8 -14.43 4.19 3.94
C GLU A 8 -15.60 4.96 4.58
N LEU A 9 -16.41 5.57 3.73
CA LEU A 9 -17.66 6.18 4.09
C LEU A 9 -18.80 5.17 3.98
N ALA A 10 -19.34 4.73 5.10
CA ALA A 10 -20.57 3.95 5.14
C ALA A 10 -21.79 4.88 5.01
N ILE A 11 -22.61 4.72 3.97
CA ILE A 11 -23.83 5.52 3.79
C ILE A 11 -25.01 4.76 4.42
N PRO A 12 -25.63 5.29 5.50
CA PRO A 12 -26.77 4.63 6.13
C PRO A 12 -28.01 4.65 5.24
N ASP A 13 -28.77 3.56 5.27
CA ASP A 13 -30.02 3.44 4.54
C ASP A 13 -31.01 4.56 4.89
N GLY A 14 -31.61 5.16 3.85
CA GLY A 14 -32.69 6.14 4.01
C GLY A 14 -32.25 7.58 4.34
N LYS A 15 -30.95 7.92 4.36
CA LYS A 15 -30.51 9.32 4.54
C LYS A 15 -30.66 10.16 3.26
N LEU A 16 -31.17 11.38 3.42
CA LEU A 16 -31.44 12.32 2.33
C LEU A 16 -30.13 12.87 1.71
N PRO A 17 -30.07 13.13 0.39
CA PRO A 17 -28.88 13.66 -0.31
C PRO A 17 -28.24 14.90 0.33
N GLY A 18 -29.04 15.76 0.99
CA GLY A 18 -28.54 16.95 1.69
C GLY A 18 -27.69 16.67 2.93
N PHE A 19 -27.91 15.54 3.61
CA PHE A 19 -27.11 15.14 4.77
C PHE A 19 -25.69 14.74 4.36
N TYR A 20 -25.58 13.96 3.28
CA TYR A 20 -24.29 13.59 2.69
C TYR A 20 -23.46 14.83 2.33
N ALA A 21 -24.08 15.81 1.67
CA ALA A 21 -23.39 17.05 1.29
C ALA A 21 -22.82 17.82 2.50
N GLN A 22 -23.52 17.83 3.64
CA GLN A 22 -23.03 18.48 4.87
C GLN A 22 -21.82 17.76 5.47
N VAL A 23 -21.79 16.43 5.41
CA VAL A 23 -20.65 15.64 5.91
C VAL A 23 -19.44 15.86 5.02
N ILE A 24 -19.61 15.81 3.69
CA ILE A 24 -18.52 16.11 2.74
C ILE A 24 -17.98 17.52 2.93
N HIS A 25 -18.85 18.51 3.13
CA HIS A 25 -18.42 19.88 3.39
C HIS A 25 -17.59 19.98 4.69
N LYS A 26 -18.05 19.34 5.77
CA LYS A 26 -17.30 19.29 7.04
C LYS A 26 -15.92 18.64 6.90
N ILE A 27 -15.82 17.55 6.13
CA ILE A 27 -14.55 16.90 5.83
C ILE A 27 -13.62 17.89 5.12
N GLY A 28 -14.09 18.55 4.04
CA GLY A 28 -13.29 19.52 3.29
C GLY A 28 -12.81 20.72 4.11
N ASP A 29 -13.54 21.10 5.15
CA ASP A 29 -13.15 22.22 6.04
C ASP A 29 -12.12 21.83 7.12
N HIS A 30 -12.04 20.55 7.49
CA HIS A 30 -11.31 20.12 8.70
C HIS A 30 -10.24 19.05 8.48
N VAL A 31 -10.31 18.34 7.35
CA VAL A 31 -9.44 17.20 7.03
C VAL A 31 -8.70 17.48 5.75
N ASN A 32 -7.38 17.31 5.80
CA ASN A 32 -6.54 17.34 4.61
C ASN A 32 -6.60 15.97 3.91
N VAL A 33 -7.60 15.81 3.04
CA VAL A 33 -7.73 14.64 2.19
C VAL A 33 -6.69 14.70 1.08
N PHE A 34 -5.82 13.69 1.02
CA PHE A 34 -4.79 13.56 -0.02
C PHE A 34 -5.40 13.06 -1.33
N ASP A 35 -6.23 12.02 -1.24
CA ASP A 35 -6.85 11.38 -2.40
C ASP A 35 -8.18 10.71 -2.02
N ARG A 36 -8.94 10.28 -3.02
CA ARG A 36 -10.23 9.62 -2.86
C ARG A 36 -10.47 8.62 -3.99
N ASP A 37 -10.92 7.42 -3.63
CA ASP A 37 -11.55 6.49 -4.57
C ASP A 37 -12.98 6.16 -4.13
N LYS A 38 -13.99 6.53 -4.93
CA LYS A 38 -15.41 6.32 -4.62
C LYS A 38 -15.81 6.79 -3.21
N LEU A 39 -15.97 5.87 -2.26
CA LEU A 39 -16.34 6.14 -0.86
C LEU A 39 -15.15 6.10 0.10
N LEU A 40 -13.96 5.76 -0.39
CA LEU A 40 -12.72 5.71 0.37
C LEU A 40 -12.02 7.07 0.32
N PHE A 41 -11.76 7.63 1.49
CA PHE A 41 -10.96 8.85 1.67
C PHE A 41 -9.56 8.48 2.15
N ILE A 42 -8.54 9.07 1.54
CA ILE A 42 -7.14 8.74 1.82
C ILE A 42 -6.45 9.96 2.42
N VAL A 43 -5.79 9.76 3.55
CA VAL A 43 -5.06 10.80 4.29
C VAL A 43 -3.64 10.36 4.60
N GLU A 44 -2.73 11.32 4.74
CA GLU A 44 -1.28 11.06 4.80
C GLU A 44 -0.76 10.69 6.19
N ASN A 45 -1.52 10.97 7.24
CA ASN A 45 -1.05 10.81 8.62
C ASN A 45 -2.18 10.48 9.59
N GLU A 46 -1.79 9.98 10.76
CA GLU A 46 -2.70 9.53 11.81
C GLU A 46 -3.56 10.67 12.37
N ALA A 47 -3.04 11.90 12.46
CA ALA A 47 -3.81 13.03 12.94
C ALA A 47 -4.98 13.40 12.00
N GLU A 48 -4.76 13.35 10.68
CA GLU A 48 -5.84 13.55 9.69
C GLU A 48 -6.82 12.39 9.67
N LYS A 49 -6.33 11.15 9.88
CA LYS A 49 -7.17 9.97 10.05
C LYS A 49 -8.11 10.14 11.25
N ASP A 50 -7.59 10.49 12.41
CA ASP A 50 -8.37 10.66 13.64
C ASP A 50 -9.45 11.74 13.49
N LYS A 51 -9.13 12.86 12.81
CA LYS A 51 -10.11 13.91 12.50
C LYS A 51 -11.22 13.39 11.59
N LEU A 52 -10.85 12.66 10.54
CA LEU A 52 -11.80 12.08 9.60
C LEU A 52 -12.73 11.09 10.29
N GLU A 53 -12.17 10.14 11.04
CA GLU A 53 -12.92 9.15 11.81
C GLU A 53 -13.89 9.83 12.80
N ALA A 54 -13.43 10.87 13.50
CA ALA A 54 -14.29 11.61 14.43
C ALA A 54 -15.48 12.30 13.74
N ILE A 55 -15.30 12.84 12.54
CA ILE A 55 -16.39 13.46 11.75
C ILE A 55 -17.38 12.40 11.29
N LEU A 56 -16.87 11.29 10.76
CA LEU A 56 -17.69 10.19 10.23
C LEU A 56 -18.45 9.47 11.34
N GLN A 57 -17.81 9.21 12.48
CA GLN A 57 -18.42 8.56 13.64
C GLN A 57 -19.57 9.41 14.21
N LYS A 58 -19.38 10.72 14.37
CA LYS A 58 -20.45 11.65 14.79
C LYS A 58 -21.64 11.66 13.83
N SER A 59 -21.37 11.42 12.55
CA SER A 59 -22.39 11.39 11.49
C SER A 59 -23.00 10.00 11.30
N GLN A 60 -22.54 8.99 12.05
CA GLN A 60 -22.87 7.58 11.88
C GLN A 60 -22.60 7.10 10.45
N MET A 61 -21.44 7.46 9.90
CA MET A 61 -20.99 7.13 8.53
C MET A 61 -19.58 6.57 8.48
N LEU A 62 -19.03 6.17 9.63
CA LEU A 62 -17.72 5.53 9.69
C LEU A 62 -17.85 4.09 9.16
N GLY A 63 -17.19 3.80 8.04
CA GLY A 63 -17.00 2.46 7.50
C GLY A 63 -15.66 1.87 7.93
N ASP A 64 -15.13 0.96 7.10
CA ASP A 64 -13.89 0.25 7.37
C ASP A 64 -12.66 1.15 7.19
N GLY A 65 -11.60 0.85 7.95
CA GLY A 65 -10.31 1.52 7.87
C GLY A 65 -9.25 0.59 7.29
N PHE A 66 -8.40 1.16 6.43
CA PHE A 66 -7.37 0.44 5.68
C PHE A 66 -6.00 1.06 5.90
N SER A 67 -5.00 0.21 6.11
CA SER A 67 -3.59 0.57 6.08
C SER A 67 -3.11 0.47 4.63
N LEU A 68 -2.60 1.57 4.07
CA LEU A 68 -2.25 1.63 2.65
C LEU A 68 -0.77 1.99 2.46
N LEU A 69 -0.18 1.49 1.38
CA LEU A 69 1.10 1.98 0.88
C LEU A 69 0.87 2.67 -0.47
N LEU A 70 1.26 3.95 -0.54
CA LEU A 70 1.40 4.66 -1.81
C LEU A 70 2.70 4.22 -2.48
N LEU A 71 2.55 3.57 -3.63
CA LEU A 71 3.65 3.15 -4.49
C LEU A 71 4.09 4.31 -5.39
N PRO A 72 5.39 4.39 -5.76
CA PRO A 72 5.85 5.38 -6.70
C PRO A 72 5.32 5.06 -8.13
N PRO A 73 5.25 6.05 -9.04
CA PRO A 73 4.70 5.87 -10.38
C PRO A 73 5.40 4.80 -11.23
N GLU A 74 6.67 4.51 -10.94
CA GLU A 74 7.48 3.52 -11.65
C GLU A 74 7.18 2.07 -11.22
N ALA A 75 6.35 1.88 -10.19
CA ALA A 75 5.96 0.56 -9.73
C ALA A 75 5.21 -0.22 -10.81
N MET A 76 5.63 -1.47 -11.02
CA MET A 76 5.00 -2.42 -11.92
C MET A 76 4.37 -3.54 -11.10
N VAL A 77 3.05 -3.53 -10.98
CA VAL A 77 2.31 -4.54 -10.21
C VAL A 77 1.40 -5.33 -11.14
N GLY A 78 1.58 -6.65 -11.18
CA GLY A 78 0.67 -7.57 -11.84
C GLY A 78 -0.55 -7.81 -10.97
N HIS A 79 -1.73 -7.91 -11.60
CA HIS A 79 -3.01 -8.19 -10.91
C HIS A 79 -3.26 -7.28 -9.68
N LEU A 80 -3.05 -5.96 -9.85
CA LEU A 80 -3.18 -4.98 -8.76
C LEU A 80 -4.52 -5.07 -8.01
N ASP A 81 -5.62 -5.37 -8.71
CA ASP A 81 -6.96 -5.46 -8.13
C ASP A 81 -7.09 -6.49 -6.98
N ASP A 82 -6.16 -7.46 -6.89
CA ASP A 82 -6.15 -8.47 -5.82
C ASP A 82 -5.56 -7.93 -4.51
N ILE A 83 -4.72 -6.88 -4.58
CA ILE A 83 -3.91 -6.41 -3.45
C ILE A 83 -3.93 -4.87 -3.28
N GLY A 84 -4.69 -4.16 -4.10
CA GLY A 84 -4.63 -2.71 -4.19
C GLY A 84 -5.57 -2.12 -5.23
N PHE A 85 -5.33 -0.86 -5.59
CA PHE A 85 -6.11 -0.12 -6.57
C PHE A 85 -5.34 1.11 -7.08
N VAL A 86 -5.81 1.67 -8.21
CA VAL A 86 -5.39 2.99 -8.70
C VAL A 86 -6.52 3.98 -8.45
N SER A 87 -6.21 5.12 -7.83
CA SER A 87 -7.20 6.18 -7.63
C SER A 87 -7.50 6.92 -8.94
N PRO A 88 -8.59 7.70 -9.01
CA PRO A 88 -8.86 8.59 -10.14
C PRO A 88 -7.77 9.65 -10.41
N ASN A 89 -6.85 9.87 -9.47
CA ASN A 89 -5.71 10.78 -9.62
C ASN A 89 -4.42 10.05 -10.04
N ASP A 90 -4.53 8.82 -10.56
CA ASP A 90 -3.43 7.97 -11.03
C ASP A 90 -2.40 7.59 -9.93
N HIS A 91 -2.79 7.68 -8.66
CA HIS A 91 -1.97 7.17 -7.56
C HIS A 91 -2.23 5.68 -7.34
N MET A 92 -1.15 4.90 -7.25
CA MET A 92 -1.21 3.45 -7.02
C MET A 92 -1.08 3.15 -5.52
N PHE A 93 -2.10 2.48 -4.97
CA PHE A 93 -2.13 2.04 -3.58
C PHE A 93 -2.19 0.52 -3.49
N VAL A 94 -1.55 -0.04 -2.46
CA VAL A 94 -1.70 -1.44 -2.06
C VAL A 94 -2.09 -1.52 -0.58
N TYR A 95 -2.82 -2.57 -0.20
CA TYR A 95 -3.17 -2.83 1.20
C TYR A 95 -1.93 -3.31 1.96
N ALA A 96 -1.49 -2.52 2.93
CA ALA A 96 -0.20 -2.72 3.60
C ALA A 96 -0.15 -4.05 4.37
N ASP A 97 -1.28 -4.55 4.86
CA ASP A 97 -1.37 -5.83 5.56
C ASP A 97 -1.26 -7.05 4.63
N GLN A 98 -1.60 -6.90 3.36
CA GLN A 98 -1.60 -7.98 2.36
C GLN A 98 -0.27 -8.14 1.64
N VAL A 99 0.63 -7.15 1.73
CA VAL A 99 1.88 -7.15 0.97
C VAL A 99 3.10 -7.11 1.88
N ALA A 100 4.20 -7.68 1.40
CA ALA A 100 5.54 -7.45 1.94
C ALA A 100 6.44 -6.88 0.84
N LEU A 101 7.40 -6.07 1.24
CA LEU A 101 8.38 -5.48 0.32
C LEU A 101 9.80 -5.69 0.83
N PHE A 102 10.67 -6.12 -0.08
CA PHE A 102 12.07 -6.34 0.23
C PHE A 102 12.98 -5.93 -0.93
N THR A 103 14.25 -5.74 -0.62
CA THR A 103 15.33 -5.68 -1.59
C THR A 103 16.48 -6.59 -1.17
N VAL A 104 17.49 -6.72 -2.03
CA VAL A 104 18.64 -7.62 -1.82
C VAL A 104 19.83 -6.80 -1.36
N ASP A 105 20.49 -7.23 -0.30
CA ASP A 105 21.75 -6.62 0.13
C ASP A 105 22.85 -6.92 -0.90
N LYS A 106 23.34 -5.89 -1.59
CA LYS A 106 24.41 -5.99 -2.58
C LYS A 106 25.74 -6.50 -2.01
N ALA A 107 25.99 -6.30 -0.72
CA ALA A 107 27.19 -6.80 -0.05
C ALA A 107 27.12 -8.31 0.24
N SER A 108 25.96 -8.94 0.06
CA SER A 108 25.73 -10.37 0.30
C SER A 108 25.81 -11.20 -0.98
N GLY A 109 26.34 -12.42 -0.84
CA GLY A 109 26.51 -13.38 -1.95
C GLY A 109 27.40 -12.88 -3.09
N THR A 110 27.60 -13.73 -4.09
CA THR A 110 28.23 -13.31 -5.35
C THR A 110 27.18 -12.68 -6.29
N PRO A 111 27.59 -11.93 -7.34
CA PRO A 111 26.65 -11.44 -8.34
C PRO A 111 25.81 -12.56 -9.00
N ALA A 112 26.40 -13.74 -9.20
CA ALA A 112 25.70 -14.89 -9.76
C ALA A 112 24.62 -15.43 -8.80
N ASP A 113 24.91 -15.45 -7.51
CA ASP A 113 23.95 -15.87 -6.49
C ASP A 113 22.77 -14.90 -6.39
N ARG A 114 23.04 -13.59 -6.38
CA ARG A 114 21.98 -12.56 -6.39
C ARG A 114 21.12 -12.66 -7.62
N TRP A 115 21.71 -12.88 -8.79
CA TRP A 115 20.96 -13.08 -10.02
C TRP A 115 20.07 -14.34 -9.94
N ALA A 116 20.61 -15.47 -9.47
CA ALA A 116 19.85 -16.71 -9.35
C ALA A 116 18.70 -16.62 -8.34
N ALA A 117 18.92 -15.96 -7.19
CA ALA A 117 17.88 -15.69 -6.21
C ALA A 117 16.79 -14.78 -6.80
N ALA A 118 17.17 -13.73 -7.53
CA ALA A 118 16.24 -12.83 -8.22
C ALA A 118 15.36 -13.55 -9.23
N GLU A 119 15.92 -14.48 -10.02
CA GLU A 119 15.12 -15.30 -10.94
C GLU A 119 14.10 -16.18 -10.20
N GLN A 120 14.46 -16.76 -9.05
CA GLN A 120 13.52 -17.55 -8.24
C GLN A 120 12.42 -16.68 -7.63
N TRP A 121 12.74 -15.49 -7.11
CA TRP A 121 11.72 -14.59 -6.57
C TRP A 121 10.74 -14.09 -7.64
N LYS A 122 11.21 -13.87 -8.88
CA LYS A 122 10.36 -13.41 -9.99
C LYS A 122 9.15 -14.31 -10.25
N GLU A 123 9.22 -15.60 -9.90
CA GLU A 123 8.10 -16.54 -10.04
C GLU A 123 6.98 -16.32 -9.00
N HIS A 124 7.25 -15.55 -7.95
CA HIS A 124 6.35 -15.40 -6.78
C HIS A 124 5.99 -13.95 -6.45
N VAL A 125 6.69 -12.97 -7.02
CA VAL A 125 6.43 -11.55 -6.76
C VAL A 125 5.21 -11.08 -7.53
N SER A 126 4.36 -10.29 -6.87
CA SER A 126 3.22 -9.63 -7.47
C SER A 126 3.63 -8.35 -8.20
N GLY A 127 4.79 -7.78 -7.88
CA GLY A 127 5.29 -6.59 -8.57
C GLY A 127 6.74 -6.24 -8.26
N THR A 128 7.24 -5.23 -8.97
CA THR A 128 8.58 -4.68 -8.81
C THR A 128 8.55 -3.16 -8.83
N ILE A 129 9.50 -2.54 -8.14
CA ILE A 129 9.69 -1.10 -8.14
C ILE A 129 11.17 -0.83 -8.45
N PRO A 130 11.48 -0.33 -9.67
CA PRO A 130 12.86 -0.03 -10.03
C PRO A 130 13.37 1.19 -9.24
N GLN A 131 14.60 1.13 -8.74
CA GLN A 131 15.29 2.28 -8.14
C GLN A 131 16.21 2.92 -9.19
N ALA A 132 16.00 4.21 -9.47
CA ALA A 132 16.67 4.92 -10.56
C ALA A 132 18.20 5.04 -10.41
N GLU A 133 18.73 5.01 -9.19
CA GLU A 133 20.15 5.30 -8.93
C GLU A 133 21.03 4.07 -8.68
N GLU A 134 20.44 2.88 -8.49
CA GLU A 134 21.12 1.82 -7.76
C GLU A 134 21.14 0.44 -8.45
N GLU A 135 20.53 0.25 -9.63
CA GLU A 135 20.21 -1.09 -10.17
C GLU A 135 19.45 -1.98 -9.15
N GLU A 136 18.89 -1.37 -8.10
CA GLU A 136 18.14 -2.06 -7.07
C GLU A 136 16.70 -2.19 -7.49
N THR A 137 16.18 -3.39 -7.35
CA THR A 137 14.76 -3.67 -7.49
C THR A 137 14.20 -3.91 -6.10
N ILE A 138 13.12 -3.20 -5.78
CA ILE A 138 12.27 -3.57 -4.67
C ILE A 138 11.26 -4.56 -5.22
N TYR A 139 11.13 -5.68 -4.54
CA TYR A 139 10.17 -6.72 -4.87
C TYR A 139 8.96 -6.59 -3.96
N LEU A 140 7.78 -6.72 -4.55
CA LEU A 140 6.50 -6.72 -3.86
C LEU A 140 5.88 -8.11 -4.00
N LEU A 141 5.43 -8.69 -2.88
CA LEU A 141 4.84 -10.02 -2.81
C LEU A 141 3.69 -10.03 -1.79
N ASP A 142 2.90 -11.09 -1.81
CA ASP A 142 1.95 -11.40 -0.74
C ASP A 142 2.68 -11.58 0.61
N SER A 143 2.12 -11.01 1.69
CA SER A 143 2.74 -11.02 3.02
C SER A 143 2.93 -12.43 3.61
N SER A 144 2.16 -13.42 3.15
CA SER A 144 2.30 -14.82 3.56
C SER A 144 3.53 -15.53 2.98
N LEU A 145 4.17 -14.96 1.94
CA LEU A 145 5.30 -15.60 1.25
C LEU A 145 6.68 -15.17 1.79
N THR A 146 6.73 -14.49 2.94
CA THR A 146 7.99 -13.97 3.51
C THR A 146 9.00 -15.07 3.87
N GLU A 147 8.54 -16.23 4.36
CA GLU A 147 9.42 -17.38 4.64
C GLU A 147 10.03 -17.98 3.36
N LEU A 148 9.28 -17.98 2.25
CA LEU A 148 9.78 -18.42 0.95
C LEU A 148 10.91 -17.50 0.47
N VAL A 149 10.76 -16.18 0.64
CA VAL A 149 11.80 -15.21 0.31
C VAL A 149 13.08 -15.48 1.09
N GLU A 150 12.96 -15.66 2.41
CA GLU A 150 14.08 -15.97 3.30
C GLU A 150 14.73 -17.33 2.97
N GLY A 151 13.92 -18.32 2.59
CA GLY A 151 14.39 -19.64 2.15
C GLY A 151 15.23 -19.58 0.87
N ILE A 152 14.77 -18.84 -0.13
CA ILE A 152 15.52 -18.57 -1.37
C ILE A 152 16.81 -17.82 -1.03
N ALA A 153 16.73 -16.76 -0.21
CA ALA A 153 17.91 -15.98 0.18
C ALA A 153 19.01 -16.87 0.79
N LYS A 154 18.61 -17.76 1.70
CA LYS A 154 19.49 -18.73 2.35
C LYS A 154 20.10 -19.73 1.36
N ALA A 155 19.31 -20.25 0.42
CA ALA A 155 19.78 -21.22 -0.58
C ALA A 155 20.89 -20.64 -1.48
N TYR A 156 20.82 -19.34 -1.77
CA TYR A 156 21.80 -18.61 -2.57
C TYR A 156 22.80 -17.79 -1.74
N GLN A 157 22.84 -17.94 -0.42
CA GLN A 157 23.78 -17.20 0.45
C GLN A 157 23.70 -15.66 0.32
N VAL A 158 22.52 -15.14 -0.03
CA VAL A 158 22.22 -13.71 -0.09
C VAL A 158 21.40 -13.29 1.13
N GLN A 159 21.36 -11.99 1.40
CA GLN A 159 20.57 -11.38 2.46
C GLN A 159 19.51 -10.47 1.84
N VAL A 160 18.34 -10.47 2.47
CA VAL A 160 17.23 -9.58 2.10
C VAL A 160 17.08 -8.50 3.15
N GLN A 161 16.71 -7.31 2.70
CA GLN A 161 16.36 -6.18 3.53
C GLN A 161 14.87 -5.91 3.38
N TRP A 162 14.12 -6.12 4.45
CA TRP A 162 12.70 -5.83 4.48
C TRP A 162 12.48 -4.32 4.57
N LEU A 163 11.76 -3.76 3.60
CA LEU A 163 11.34 -2.37 3.57
C LEU A 163 9.95 -2.21 4.19
N HIS A 164 9.14 -3.27 4.11
CA HIS A 164 7.85 -3.40 4.75
C HIS A 164 7.55 -4.89 4.96
N LYS A 165 7.16 -5.26 6.18
CA LYS A 165 6.78 -6.62 6.55
C LYS A 165 5.71 -6.53 7.64
N THR A 166 4.62 -7.27 7.48
CA THR A 166 3.52 -7.35 8.45
C THR A 166 3.86 -8.25 9.64
#